data_AF-A0A4R5CIP9-F1
#
_entry.id   AF-A0A4R5CIP9-F1
#
_cell.length_a   1.000
_cell.length_b   1.000
_cell.length_c   1.000
_cell.angle_alpha   90.00
_cell.angle_beta   90.00
_cell.angle_gamma   90.00
#
_symmetry.space_group_name_H-M   'P 1'
#
loop_
_entity.id
_entity.type
_entity.pdbx_description
1 polymer ?
#
loop_
_entity_poly.entity_id
_entity_poly.type
_entity_poly.pdbx_seq_one_letter_code
_entity_poly.pdbx_strand_id
1 'polypeptide(L)'
;MKTKQLLSTIAMLFMVLISGCANDDFNEIVGVCPVVTTTNPINGAIGVPLNQIITATFNEAMNPATIQTSFTVTGGSAVSGVISYSGNTATFTPNGVLSPNTIYTAKITTSAKDVDGNALQTDYVWTFTTGILPFVQSTDPVNNAINVPLNKIISATFNMPMNPLTINGLTYTVKEGASIVGIGGLISNSNAGKTFSFTPTLPLIANKVYTVTITTGARNVSGTAMANDYVWKFTTFNLVNSNPPPVVTTTGLGFGVFGGNAGITNQGLLTVVNGSIGTTAASTLVTGFLDGTSGDGYTITPLNNGLVTNGIYTDAPAPGNANKAATALAGLNAARALYLSISPAQMPNLGVAPFVNPGAGELGGLSLAPGVYTASSSFKITNGNLTLNAQGDPNAKWYFQAPSTLTVGDSAPSSVVFLNGVGNPNNVYWYVGTAAVINYAGGGVMVGNIIANSGVTLSSPANSTNPLLTVLNGRAISLVASVTMVNTIVNVPTN
;
A
#
# COMPACT_ATOMS: atom_id res chain seq x y z
N MET A 1 -86.44 24.12 -79.69
CA MET A 1 -86.73 23.13 -78.62
C MET A 1 -85.41 22.51 -78.15
N LYS A 2 -85.26 22.26 -76.84
CA LYS A 2 -84.11 21.59 -76.15
C LYS A 2 -82.97 22.44 -75.54
N THR A 3 -83.25 23.60 -74.96
CA THR A 3 -82.30 24.23 -74.00
C THR A 3 -82.97 24.83 -72.77
N LYS A 4 -84.25 25.22 -72.85
CA LYS A 4 -85.00 25.76 -71.70
C LYS A 4 -85.49 24.71 -70.68
N GLN A 5 -85.52 23.42 -71.04
CA GLN A 5 -85.92 22.34 -70.10
C GLN A 5 -84.77 21.78 -69.25
N LEU A 6 -83.51 22.08 -69.58
CA LEU A 6 -82.34 21.56 -68.83
C LEU A 6 -81.94 22.47 -67.65
N LEU A 7 -82.19 23.79 -67.75
CA LEU A 7 -81.92 24.72 -66.64
C LEU A 7 -82.98 24.64 -65.51
N SER A 8 -84.21 24.24 -65.82
CA SER A 8 -85.28 24.14 -64.81
C SER A 8 -85.13 22.92 -63.90
N THR A 9 -84.52 21.83 -64.41
CA THR A 9 -84.27 20.61 -63.62
C THR A 9 -83.02 20.71 -62.75
N ILE A 10 -82.01 21.51 -63.14
CA ILE A 10 -80.80 21.75 -62.32
C ILE A 10 -81.08 22.76 -61.19
N ALA A 11 -81.95 23.75 -61.40
CA ALA A 11 -82.34 24.69 -60.34
C ALA A 11 -83.22 24.05 -59.25
N MET A 12 -84.09 23.09 -59.60
CA MET A 12 -84.84 22.31 -58.61
C MET A 12 -84.00 21.27 -57.86
N LEU A 13 -82.89 20.80 -58.46
CA LEU A 13 -81.97 19.87 -57.79
C LEU A 13 -81.03 20.57 -56.79
N PHE A 14 -80.79 21.89 -56.95
CA PHE A 14 -80.01 22.69 -56.01
C PHE A 14 -80.84 23.29 -54.84
N MET A 15 -82.17 23.40 -54.96
CA MET A 15 -83.03 23.85 -53.85
C MET A 15 -83.33 22.77 -52.79
N VAL A 16 -83.05 21.49 -53.07
CA VAL A 16 -83.34 20.38 -52.15
C VAL A 16 -82.13 19.98 -51.28
N LEU A 17 -80.97 20.64 -51.43
CA LEU A 17 -79.74 20.32 -50.69
C LEU A 17 -79.38 21.30 -49.55
N ILE A 18 -80.27 22.22 -49.16
CA ILE A 18 -80.00 23.22 -48.09
C ILE A 18 -80.90 23.04 -46.84
N SER A 19 -81.40 21.83 -46.56
CA SER A 19 -82.14 21.56 -45.30
C SER A 19 -81.60 20.39 -44.48
N GLY A 20 -80.35 20.00 -44.73
CA GLY A 20 -79.60 19.04 -43.92
C GLY A 20 -78.59 19.71 -42.99
N CYS A 21 -78.90 20.87 -42.41
CA CYS A 21 -78.18 21.30 -41.21
C CYS A 21 -78.83 20.56 -40.04
N ALA A 22 -78.26 19.42 -39.65
CA ALA A 22 -78.40 19.00 -38.27
C ALA A 22 -77.94 20.18 -37.41
N ASN A 23 -78.70 20.52 -36.36
CA ASN A 23 -78.13 21.34 -35.30
C ASN A 23 -76.81 20.67 -34.89
N ASP A 24 -75.70 21.33 -35.18
CA ASP A 24 -74.43 20.95 -34.61
C ASP A 24 -74.53 21.38 -33.15
N ASP A 25 -74.96 20.46 -32.27
CA ASP A 25 -74.87 20.60 -30.81
C ASP A 25 -73.39 20.58 -30.36
N PHE A 26 -72.51 21.22 -31.13
CA PHE A 26 -71.18 21.60 -30.69
C PHE A 26 -71.38 22.72 -29.67
N ASN A 27 -71.56 22.33 -28.40
CA ASN A 27 -71.21 23.20 -27.30
C ASN A 27 -69.73 23.53 -27.46
N GLU A 28 -69.43 24.73 -27.97
CA GLU A 28 -68.08 25.29 -27.97
C GLU A 28 -67.57 25.21 -26.53
N ILE A 29 -66.58 24.36 -26.29
CA ILE A 29 -65.99 24.23 -24.97
C ILE A 29 -65.11 25.47 -24.80
N VAL A 30 -65.67 26.51 -24.18
CA VAL A 30 -64.96 27.74 -23.85
C VAL A 30 -63.96 27.42 -22.75
N GLY A 31 -62.70 27.17 -23.10
CA GLY A 31 -61.63 26.86 -22.15
C GLY A 31 -60.29 26.64 -22.84
N VAL A 32 -59.18 26.83 -22.12
CA VAL A 32 -57.85 26.42 -22.61
C VAL A 32 -57.79 24.89 -22.54
N CYS A 33 -57.24 24.22 -23.56
CA CYS A 33 -57.06 22.77 -23.46
C CYS A 33 -55.87 22.45 -22.56
N PRO A 34 -55.95 21.39 -21.74
CA PRO A 34 -54.84 21.01 -20.89
C PRO A 34 -53.62 20.60 -21.72
N VAL A 35 -52.43 20.99 -21.26
CA VAL A 35 -51.12 20.68 -21.83
C VAL A 35 -50.15 20.37 -20.70
N VAL A 36 -49.28 19.37 -20.89
CA VAL A 36 -48.17 19.10 -19.97
C VAL A 36 -47.08 20.14 -20.19
N THR A 37 -46.78 20.94 -19.16
CA THR A 37 -45.79 22.01 -19.20
C THR A 37 -44.39 21.52 -18.83
N THR A 38 -44.29 20.57 -17.90
CA THR A 38 -43.01 20.01 -17.45
C THR A 38 -43.16 18.56 -17.00
N THR A 39 -42.07 17.80 -17.08
CA THR A 39 -41.98 16.45 -16.53
C THR A 39 -40.72 16.27 -15.69
N ASN A 40 -40.77 15.35 -14.74
CA ASN A 40 -39.61 14.86 -14.01
C ASN A 40 -39.68 13.33 -13.97
N PRO A 41 -38.71 12.60 -14.54
CA PRO A 41 -37.57 13.11 -15.32
C PRO A 41 -38.01 13.87 -16.57
N ILE A 42 -37.19 14.83 -17.01
CA ILE A 42 -37.37 15.50 -18.29
C ILE A 42 -37.25 14.50 -19.46
N ASN A 43 -37.86 14.82 -20.59
CA ASN A 43 -37.77 13.96 -21.78
C ASN A 43 -36.31 13.74 -22.21
N GLY A 44 -35.92 12.48 -22.40
CA GLY A 44 -34.57 12.07 -22.75
C GLY A 44 -33.56 12.06 -21.59
N ALA A 45 -33.98 12.25 -20.34
CA ALA A 45 -33.07 12.21 -19.20
C ALA A 45 -32.30 10.87 -19.11
N ILE A 46 -31.01 10.92 -18.81
CA ILE A 46 -30.15 9.73 -18.63
C ILE A 46 -29.60 9.67 -17.20
N GLY A 47 -29.30 8.47 -16.71
CA GLY A 47 -28.76 8.30 -15.37
C GLY A 47 -29.79 8.53 -14.26
N VAL A 48 -31.07 8.38 -14.58
CA VAL A 48 -32.18 8.59 -13.63
C VAL A 48 -32.07 7.60 -12.46
N PRO A 49 -32.23 8.06 -11.19
CA PRO A 49 -32.24 7.19 -10.02
C PRO A 49 -33.25 6.06 -10.13
N LEU A 50 -32.93 4.89 -9.58
CA LEU A 50 -33.81 3.72 -9.67
C LEU A 50 -35.08 3.87 -8.82
N ASN A 51 -35.08 4.75 -7.83
CA ASN A 51 -36.23 5.08 -6.99
C ASN A 51 -36.95 6.37 -7.46
N GLN A 52 -36.80 6.73 -8.74
CA GLN A 52 -37.37 7.96 -9.28
C GLN A 52 -38.90 7.98 -9.16
N ILE A 53 -39.41 9.07 -8.58
CA ILE A 53 -40.83 9.44 -8.66
C ILE A 53 -41.04 10.19 -9.97
N ILE A 54 -42.06 9.80 -10.72
CA ILE A 54 -42.28 10.30 -12.08
C ILE A 54 -43.45 11.28 -12.04
N THR A 55 -43.24 12.52 -12.46
CA THR A 55 -44.26 13.58 -12.38
C THR A 55 -44.49 14.27 -13.72
N ALA A 56 -45.72 14.74 -13.92
CA ALA A 56 -46.10 15.63 -15.02
C ALA A 56 -46.92 16.80 -14.47
N THR A 57 -46.54 18.02 -14.80
CA THR A 57 -47.25 19.23 -14.40
C THR A 57 -48.00 19.80 -15.59
N PHE A 58 -49.25 20.19 -15.36
CA PHE A 58 -50.15 20.74 -16.38
C PHE A 58 -50.21 22.27 -16.28
N ASN A 59 -50.65 22.94 -17.35
CA ASN A 59 -50.92 24.39 -17.35
C ASN A 59 -52.15 24.77 -16.50
N GLU A 60 -53.01 23.80 -16.19
CA GLU A 60 -54.27 24.01 -15.49
C GLU A 60 -54.68 22.81 -14.63
N ALA A 61 -55.77 22.96 -13.88
CA ALA A 61 -56.25 21.93 -12.95
C ALA A 61 -56.94 20.79 -13.72
N MET A 62 -56.52 19.56 -13.43
CA MET A 62 -57.02 18.35 -14.08
C MET A 62 -58.07 17.66 -13.22
N ASN A 63 -58.97 16.90 -13.84
CA ASN A 63 -59.84 15.98 -13.14
C ASN A 63 -59.04 14.76 -12.63
N PRO A 64 -58.85 14.60 -11.30
CA PRO A 64 -57.97 13.56 -10.75
C PRO A 64 -58.38 12.13 -11.14
N ALA A 65 -59.68 11.86 -11.29
CA ALA A 65 -60.17 10.54 -11.65
C ALA A 65 -59.75 10.13 -13.06
N THR A 66 -59.70 11.09 -14.00
CA THR A 66 -59.25 10.82 -15.37
C THR A 66 -57.74 10.64 -15.46
N ILE A 67 -56.97 11.34 -14.63
CA ILE A 67 -55.50 11.18 -14.52
C ILE A 67 -55.13 9.77 -14.04
N GLN A 68 -55.87 9.23 -13.08
CA GLN A 68 -55.59 7.92 -12.49
C GLN A 68 -55.66 6.76 -13.48
N THR A 69 -56.38 6.93 -14.60
CA THR A 69 -56.54 5.90 -15.64
C THR A 69 -55.75 6.19 -16.92
N SER A 70 -55.22 7.41 -17.08
CA SER A 70 -54.53 7.86 -18.29
C SER A 70 -53.00 7.87 -18.18
N PHE A 71 -52.45 7.89 -16.96
CA PHE A 71 -51.01 7.94 -16.74
C PHE A 71 -50.40 6.54 -16.61
N THR A 72 -49.52 6.17 -17.54
CA THR A 72 -48.84 4.88 -17.57
C THR A 72 -47.33 5.04 -17.70
N VAL A 73 -46.59 4.05 -17.19
CA VAL A 73 -45.13 3.95 -17.33
C VAL A 73 -44.77 2.54 -17.75
N THR A 74 -43.92 2.40 -18.75
CA THR A 74 -43.51 1.10 -19.32
C THR A 74 -42.00 1.04 -19.53
N GLY A 75 -41.38 -0.09 -19.23
CA GLY A 75 -39.93 -0.34 -19.42
C GLY A 75 -39.68 -1.69 -20.08
N GLY A 76 -40.43 -1.98 -21.15
CA GLY A 76 -40.61 -3.31 -21.74
C GLY A 76 -41.87 -4.01 -21.27
N SER A 77 -42.19 -3.92 -19.97
CA SER A 77 -43.50 -4.27 -19.39
C SER A 77 -44.07 -3.08 -18.62
N ALA A 78 -45.36 -3.12 -18.32
CA ALA A 78 -46.02 -2.09 -17.51
C ALA A 78 -45.41 -2.04 -16.10
N VAL A 79 -45.02 -0.85 -15.66
CA VAL A 79 -44.56 -0.61 -14.29
C VAL A 79 -45.79 -0.46 -13.41
N SER A 80 -45.85 -1.24 -12.34
CA SER A 80 -46.87 -1.06 -11.32
C SER A 80 -46.52 0.12 -10.42
N GLY A 81 -47.49 0.98 -10.12
CA GLY A 81 -47.30 2.13 -9.27
C GLY A 81 -48.62 2.76 -8.84
N VAL A 82 -48.52 3.73 -7.94
CA VAL A 82 -49.64 4.51 -7.43
C VAL A 82 -49.62 5.88 -8.11
N ILE A 83 -50.77 6.28 -8.65
CA ILE A 83 -50.97 7.62 -9.21
C ILE A 83 -51.68 8.47 -8.18
N SER A 84 -51.13 9.65 -7.93
CA SER A 84 -51.74 10.72 -7.14
C SER A 84 -51.73 12.02 -7.94
N TYR A 85 -52.61 12.94 -7.57
CA TYR A 85 -52.72 14.25 -8.20
C TYR A 85 -52.92 15.32 -7.13
N SER A 86 -52.12 16.39 -7.19
CA SER A 86 -52.20 17.51 -6.25
C SER A 86 -51.80 18.81 -6.94
N GLY A 87 -52.58 19.87 -6.73
CA GLY A 87 -52.42 21.14 -7.43
C GLY A 87 -52.59 20.93 -8.94
N ASN A 88 -51.51 21.11 -9.69
CA ASN A 88 -51.46 20.92 -11.15
C ASN A 88 -50.59 19.72 -11.55
N THR A 89 -50.17 18.88 -10.61
CA THR A 89 -49.14 17.86 -10.83
C THR A 89 -49.69 16.45 -10.61
N ALA A 90 -49.60 15.63 -11.65
CA ALA A 90 -49.76 14.18 -11.57
C ALA A 90 -48.45 13.53 -11.15
N THR A 91 -48.52 12.60 -10.19
CA THR A 91 -47.36 11.90 -9.63
C THR A 91 -47.60 10.39 -9.71
N PHE A 92 -46.75 9.71 -10.49
CA PHE A 92 -46.66 8.25 -10.53
C PHE A 92 -45.50 7.80 -9.63
N THR A 93 -45.83 7.04 -8.58
CA THR A 93 -44.88 6.44 -7.65
C THR A 93 -44.77 4.94 -7.94
N PRO A 94 -43.66 4.46 -8.54
CA PRO A 94 -43.46 3.03 -8.75
C PRO A 94 -43.53 2.24 -7.43
N ASN A 95 -44.14 1.06 -7.45
CA ASN A 95 -44.26 0.19 -6.26
C ASN A 95 -42.92 -0.47 -5.86
N GLY A 96 -41.98 -0.53 -6.80
CA GLY A 96 -40.63 -1.05 -6.58
C GLY A 96 -39.60 -0.20 -7.33
N VAL A 97 -38.31 -0.44 -7.04
CA VAL A 97 -37.23 0.23 -7.77
C VAL A 97 -37.27 -0.16 -9.25
N LEU A 98 -37.02 0.82 -10.10
CA LEU A 98 -36.87 0.65 -11.54
C LEU A 98 -35.62 -0.18 -11.85
N SER A 99 -35.67 -0.93 -12.95
CA SER A 99 -34.56 -1.71 -13.45
C SER A 99 -33.41 -0.78 -13.87
N PRO A 100 -32.14 -1.13 -13.59
CA PRO A 100 -31.00 -0.33 -14.01
C PRO A 100 -30.82 -0.37 -15.53
N ASN A 101 -30.20 0.68 -16.08
CA ASN A 101 -29.87 0.81 -17.51
C ASN A 101 -31.04 0.51 -18.46
N THR A 102 -32.24 0.96 -18.08
CA THR A 102 -33.49 0.64 -18.77
C THR A 102 -34.14 1.92 -19.26
N ILE A 103 -34.58 1.92 -20.52
CA ILE A 103 -35.37 3.01 -21.09
C ILE A 103 -36.82 2.80 -20.64
N TYR A 104 -37.36 3.82 -19.98
CA TYR A 104 -38.76 3.90 -19.60
C TYR A 104 -39.48 4.92 -20.47
N THR A 105 -40.70 4.57 -20.87
CA THR A 105 -41.64 5.45 -21.57
C THR A 105 -42.80 5.73 -20.64
N ALA A 106 -42.98 7.00 -20.29
CA ALA A 106 -44.12 7.51 -19.58
C ALA A 106 -45.10 8.16 -20.56
N LYS A 107 -46.39 7.94 -20.33
CA LYS A 107 -47.45 8.35 -21.24
C LYS A 107 -48.66 8.82 -20.46
N ILE A 108 -49.22 9.96 -20.86
CA ILE A 108 -50.54 10.45 -20.44
C ILE A 108 -51.42 10.49 -21.68
N THR A 109 -52.48 9.69 -21.69
CA THR A 109 -53.37 9.56 -22.84
C THR A 109 -54.36 10.72 -22.97
N THR A 110 -54.95 10.90 -24.15
CA THR A 110 -56.06 11.85 -24.41
C THR A 110 -57.32 11.60 -23.58
N SER A 111 -57.40 10.51 -22.81
CA SER A 111 -58.47 10.31 -21.83
C SER A 111 -58.33 11.18 -20.58
N ALA A 112 -57.17 11.81 -20.35
CA ALA A 112 -57.00 12.81 -19.30
C ALA A 112 -57.78 14.08 -19.64
N LYS A 113 -58.59 14.57 -18.70
CA LYS A 113 -59.43 15.76 -18.86
C LYS A 113 -59.20 16.77 -17.76
N ASP A 114 -59.43 18.04 -18.06
CA ASP A 114 -59.55 19.09 -17.06
C ASP A 114 -60.85 18.97 -16.25
N VAL A 115 -61.07 19.91 -15.33
CA VAL A 115 -62.29 19.97 -14.51
C VAL A 115 -63.55 20.33 -15.29
N ASP A 116 -63.40 20.97 -16.46
CA ASP A 116 -64.48 21.39 -17.36
C ASP A 116 -64.80 20.35 -18.45
N GLY A 117 -64.01 19.27 -18.53
CA GLY A 117 -64.19 18.14 -19.44
C GLY A 117 -63.37 18.20 -20.72
N ASN A 118 -62.51 19.21 -20.92
CA ASN A 118 -61.59 19.28 -22.05
C ASN A 118 -60.51 18.22 -21.93
N ALA A 119 -60.31 17.44 -22.99
CA ALA A 119 -59.28 16.43 -23.05
C ALA A 119 -57.91 17.03 -23.45
N LEU A 120 -56.83 16.32 -23.10
CA LEU A 120 -55.56 16.47 -23.81
C LEU A 120 -55.79 16.27 -25.32
N GLN A 121 -55.29 17.18 -26.15
CA GLN A 121 -55.47 17.10 -27.60
C GLN A 121 -54.68 15.95 -28.23
N THR A 122 -53.51 15.63 -27.66
CA THR A 122 -52.65 14.54 -28.10
C THR A 122 -52.08 13.80 -26.89
N ASP A 123 -51.78 12.51 -27.07
CA ASP A 123 -51.08 11.74 -26.05
C ASP A 123 -49.73 12.41 -25.76
N TYR A 124 -49.46 12.70 -24.49
CA TYR A 124 -48.16 13.21 -24.08
C TYR A 124 -47.24 12.05 -23.73
N VAL A 125 -46.16 11.88 -24.48
CA VAL A 125 -45.20 10.77 -24.33
C VAL A 125 -43.81 11.33 -24.11
N TRP A 126 -43.13 10.83 -23.08
CA TRP A 126 -41.72 11.13 -22.85
C TRP A 126 -40.97 9.90 -22.39
N THR A 127 -39.66 9.90 -22.63
CA THR A 127 -38.78 8.80 -22.24
C THR A 127 -37.71 9.26 -21.26
N PHE A 128 -37.19 8.31 -20.49
CA PHE A 128 -36.01 8.51 -19.66
C PHE A 128 -35.27 7.19 -19.46
N THR A 129 -33.98 7.25 -19.20
CA THR A 129 -33.11 6.09 -19.03
C THR A 129 -32.57 6.06 -17.61
N THR A 130 -32.86 4.98 -16.89
CA THR A 130 -32.32 4.75 -15.54
C THR A 130 -30.80 4.53 -15.57
N GLY A 131 -30.13 4.87 -14.47
CA GLY A 131 -28.69 4.68 -14.32
C GLY A 131 -28.26 3.22 -14.22
N ILE A 132 -26.95 2.98 -14.34
CA ILE A 132 -26.30 1.69 -14.03
C ILE A 132 -26.05 1.54 -12.52
N LEU A 133 -25.86 0.30 -12.05
CA LEU A 133 -25.51 0.04 -10.65
C LEU A 133 -24.01 0.30 -10.39
N PRO A 134 -23.65 0.78 -9.18
CA PRO A 134 -22.25 0.85 -8.77
C PRO A 134 -21.69 -0.55 -8.54
N PHE A 135 -20.45 -0.76 -9.00
CA PHE A 135 -19.67 -1.97 -8.73
C PHE A 135 -18.19 -1.64 -8.62
N VAL A 136 -17.44 -2.50 -7.92
CA VAL A 136 -15.99 -2.42 -7.81
C VAL A 136 -15.37 -2.94 -9.11
N GLN A 137 -14.72 -2.05 -9.86
CA GLN A 137 -14.06 -2.34 -11.12
C GLN A 137 -12.68 -2.99 -10.91
N SER A 138 -11.93 -2.54 -9.91
CA SER A 138 -10.61 -3.09 -9.58
C SER A 138 -10.24 -2.87 -8.13
N THR A 139 -9.31 -3.69 -7.62
CA THR A 139 -8.76 -3.57 -6.27
C THR A 139 -7.24 -3.61 -6.29
N ASP A 140 -6.63 -3.00 -5.28
CA ASP A 140 -5.20 -3.12 -4.97
C ASP A 140 -5.03 -3.28 -3.45
N PRO A 141 -4.55 -4.42 -2.92
CA PRO A 141 -4.14 -5.61 -3.67
C PRO A 141 -5.26 -6.24 -4.48
N VAL A 142 -4.90 -6.82 -5.61
CA VAL A 142 -5.80 -7.64 -6.42
C VAL A 142 -6.28 -8.87 -5.61
N ASN A 143 -7.44 -9.42 -5.97
CA ASN A 143 -7.98 -10.59 -5.28
C ASN A 143 -6.99 -11.77 -5.34
N ASN A 144 -6.78 -12.43 -4.20
CA ASN A 144 -5.80 -13.49 -3.95
C ASN A 144 -4.34 -13.08 -4.15
N ALA A 145 -4.01 -11.78 -4.12
CA ALA A 145 -2.61 -11.36 -4.09
C ALA A 145 -1.87 -12.00 -2.91
N ILE A 146 -0.67 -12.50 -3.17
CA ILE A 146 0.26 -13.01 -2.16
C ILE A 146 1.43 -12.05 -2.01
N ASN A 147 2.19 -12.18 -0.92
CA ASN A 147 3.37 -11.36 -0.66
C ASN A 147 3.08 -9.85 -0.59
N VAL A 148 1.90 -9.50 -0.06
CA VAL A 148 1.52 -8.08 0.09
C VAL A 148 2.35 -7.41 1.19
N PRO A 149 2.96 -6.23 0.92
CA PRO A 149 3.70 -5.46 1.94
C PRO A 149 2.86 -5.11 3.16
N LEU A 150 3.48 -5.03 4.34
CA LEU A 150 2.76 -4.79 5.60
C LEU A 150 2.24 -3.35 5.75
N ASN A 151 2.81 -2.41 4.99
CA ASN A 151 2.36 -1.01 4.94
C ASN A 151 1.40 -0.74 3.77
N LYS A 152 0.82 -1.79 3.17
CA LYS A 152 -0.01 -1.64 1.97
C LYS A 152 -1.25 -0.81 2.26
N ILE A 153 -1.46 0.20 1.42
CA ILE A 153 -2.75 0.90 1.30
C ILE A 153 -3.68 0.02 0.47
N ILE A 154 -4.86 -0.25 1.00
CA ILE A 154 -5.84 -1.17 0.42
C ILE A 154 -6.89 -0.32 -0.31
N SER A 155 -7.00 -0.47 -1.62
CA SER A 155 -7.78 0.41 -2.49
C SER A 155 -8.81 -0.35 -3.31
N ALA A 156 -9.96 0.28 -3.54
CA ALA A 156 -10.99 -0.18 -4.46
C ALA A 156 -11.39 0.97 -5.39
N THR A 157 -11.45 0.68 -6.68
CA THR A 157 -11.91 1.62 -7.71
C THR A 157 -13.26 1.17 -8.24
N PHE A 158 -14.23 2.07 -8.24
CA PHE A 158 -15.58 1.84 -8.71
C PHE A 158 -15.75 2.29 -10.17
N ASN A 159 -16.76 1.73 -10.84
CA ASN A 159 -17.13 2.14 -12.20
C ASN A 159 -17.62 3.61 -12.29
N MET A 160 -18.08 4.19 -11.17
CA MET A 160 -18.64 5.54 -11.09
C MET A 160 -18.26 6.25 -9.79
N PRO A 161 -18.46 7.59 -9.71
CA PRO A 161 -18.25 8.32 -8.46
C PRO A 161 -19.20 7.84 -7.35
N MET A 162 -18.64 7.54 -6.18
CA MET A 162 -19.39 7.12 -5.00
C MET A 162 -19.60 8.26 -4.00
N ASN A 163 -20.64 8.17 -3.18
CA ASN A 163 -20.85 9.10 -2.08
C ASN A 163 -19.87 8.78 -0.92
N PRO A 164 -18.90 9.66 -0.62
CA PRO A 164 -17.88 9.36 0.38
C PRO A 164 -18.43 9.17 1.79
N LEU A 165 -19.59 9.75 2.13
CA LEU A 165 -20.20 9.56 3.45
C LEU A 165 -20.71 8.13 3.67
N THR A 166 -20.98 7.41 2.57
CA THR A 166 -21.46 6.03 2.61
C THR A 166 -20.34 4.99 2.53
N ILE A 167 -19.09 5.41 2.32
CA ILE A 167 -17.90 4.55 2.33
C ILE A 167 -17.08 4.88 3.58
N ASN A 168 -17.35 4.15 4.66
CA ASN A 168 -16.78 4.40 5.98
C ASN A 168 -16.42 3.07 6.67
N GLY A 169 -15.98 3.12 7.92
CA GLY A 169 -15.53 1.93 8.66
C GLY A 169 -16.60 0.83 8.87
N LEU A 170 -17.88 1.10 8.57
CA LEU A 170 -18.94 0.10 8.59
C LEU A 170 -19.16 -0.56 7.23
N THR A 171 -18.92 0.18 6.14
CA THR A 171 -19.21 -0.27 4.78
C THR A 171 -17.98 -0.68 4.00
N TYR A 172 -16.78 -0.26 4.41
CA TYR A 172 -15.48 -0.71 3.90
C TYR A 172 -14.67 -1.25 5.08
N THR A 173 -14.71 -2.56 5.28
CA THR A 173 -14.04 -3.23 6.39
C THR A 173 -12.85 -4.06 5.93
N VAL A 174 -11.74 -4.02 6.67
CA VAL A 174 -10.58 -4.90 6.50
C VAL A 174 -10.45 -5.75 7.75
N LYS A 175 -10.45 -7.09 7.60
CA LYS A 175 -10.41 -8.05 8.71
C LYS A 175 -9.24 -9.02 8.54
N GLU A 176 -8.59 -9.35 9.65
CA GLU A 176 -7.62 -10.44 9.72
C GLU A 176 -8.37 -11.77 9.91
N GLY A 177 -8.32 -12.66 8.93
CA GLY A 177 -9.00 -13.96 8.98
C GLY A 177 -10.49 -13.85 9.32
N ALA A 178 -10.98 -14.70 10.23
CA ALA A 178 -12.38 -14.73 10.69
C ALA A 178 -12.67 -13.74 11.85
N SER A 179 -11.78 -12.78 12.10
CA SER A 179 -11.94 -11.85 13.23
C SER A 179 -13.23 -11.05 13.12
N ILE A 180 -13.96 -10.96 14.24
CA ILE A 180 -15.19 -10.15 14.35
C ILE A 180 -14.89 -8.65 14.38
N VAL A 181 -13.73 -8.26 14.92
CA VAL A 181 -13.25 -6.87 14.98
C VAL A 181 -12.38 -6.57 13.75
N GLY A 182 -12.69 -5.48 13.04
CA GLY A 182 -11.90 -5.02 11.89
C GLY A 182 -10.63 -4.28 12.32
N ILE A 183 -9.66 -4.21 11.42
CA ILE A 183 -8.49 -3.33 11.58
C ILE A 183 -8.97 -1.88 11.50
N GLY A 184 -8.46 -1.01 12.38
CA GLY A 184 -8.71 0.43 12.30
C GLY A 184 -7.91 1.06 11.16
N GLY A 185 -8.53 1.97 10.41
CA GLY A 185 -7.88 2.67 9.31
C GLY A 185 -8.61 3.95 8.91
N LEU A 186 -7.91 4.81 8.17
CA LEU A 186 -8.49 6.00 7.55
C LEU A 186 -8.93 5.67 6.13
N ILE A 187 -10.10 6.16 5.73
CA ILE A 187 -10.59 6.05 4.36
C ILE A 187 -10.46 7.41 3.67
N SER A 188 -9.74 7.45 2.55
CA SER A 188 -9.62 8.63 1.70
C SER A 188 -10.21 8.36 0.31
N ASN A 189 -10.77 9.42 -0.29
CA ASN A 189 -11.35 9.40 -1.63
C ASN A 189 -10.42 10.12 -2.63
N SER A 190 -10.26 9.58 -3.83
CA SER A 190 -9.51 10.16 -4.94
C SER A 190 -10.16 9.85 -6.30
N ASN A 191 -9.50 10.24 -7.40
CA ASN A 191 -9.95 9.95 -8.77
C ASN A 191 -11.40 10.41 -9.05
N ALA A 192 -11.68 11.68 -8.77
CA ALA A 192 -13.00 12.29 -8.93
C ALA A 192 -14.15 11.50 -8.26
N GLY A 193 -13.89 10.89 -7.10
CA GLY A 193 -14.91 10.16 -6.36
C GLY A 193 -14.95 8.65 -6.62
N LYS A 194 -14.09 8.12 -7.49
CA LYS A 194 -14.14 6.72 -7.92
C LYS A 194 -13.26 5.76 -7.12
N THR A 195 -12.22 6.26 -6.45
CA THR A 195 -11.25 5.38 -5.77
C THR A 195 -11.25 5.67 -4.28
N PHE A 196 -11.45 4.61 -3.48
CA PHE A 196 -11.42 4.67 -2.03
C PHE A 196 -10.25 3.84 -1.50
N SER A 197 -9.43 4.47 -0.67
CA SER A 197 -8.21 3.87 -0.11
C SER A 197 -8.32 3.79 1.40
N PHE A 198 -8.17 2.58 1.94
CA PHE A 198 -8.06 2.28 3.36
C PHE A 198 -6.58 2.23 3.76
N THR A 199 -6.17 3.12 4.64
CA THR A 199 -4.83 3.16 5.23
C THR A 199 -4.90 2.58 6.65
N PRO A 200 -4.32 1.39 6.90
CA PRO A 200 -4.27 0.81 8.24
C PRO A 200 -3.59 1.77 9.26
N THR A 201 -4.14 1.87 10.47
CA THR A 201 -3.56 2.68 11.56
C THR A 201 -2.29 2.06 12.15
N LEU A 202 -2.18 0.73 12.05
CA LEU A 202 -0.98 -0.04 12.39
C LEU A 202 -0.57 -0.86 11.17
N PRO A 203 0.74 -1.17 11.00
CA PRO A 203 1.17 -2.10 9.96
C PRO A 203 0.41 -3.43 10.04
N LEU A 204 0.10 -3.99 8.86
CA LEU A 204 -0.49 -5.33 8.77
C LEU A 204 0.48 -6.37 9.34
N ILE A 205 -0.08 -7.48 9.81
CA ILE A 205 0.68 -8.59 10.40
C ILE A 205 1.15 -9.52 9.27
N ALA A 206 2.40 -9.98 9.34
CA ALA A 206 2.99 -10.89 8.35
C ALA A 206 2.32 -12.27 8.34
N ASN A 207 2.34 -12.94 7.18
CA ASN A 207 1.78 -14.27 6.95
C ASN A 207 0.29 -14.40 7.35
N LYS A 208 -0.50 -13.36 7.13
CA LYS A 208 -1.93 -13.36 7.45
C LYS A 208 -2.76 -13.14 6.19
N VAL A 209 -3.91 -13.80 6.17
CA VAL A 209 -4.94 -13.55 5.16
C VAL A 209 -5.81 -12.42 5.67
N TYR A 210 -5.90 -11.36 4.88
CA TYR A 210 -6.81 -10.26 5.08
C TYR A 210 -8.00 -10.40 4.15
N THR A 211 -9.20 -10.26 4.69
CA THR A 211 -10.45 -10.20 3.94
C THR A 211 -10.97 -8.78 3.99
N VAL A 212 -11.29 -8.25 2.82
CA VAL A 212 -11.83 -6.91 2.66
C VAL A 212 -13.25 -7.04 2.12
N THR A 213 -14.16 -6.25 2.70
CA THR A 213 -15.56 -6.24 2.33
C THR A 213 -16.01 -4.80 2.09
N ILE A 214 -16.60 -4.57 0.92
CA ILE A 214 -17.40 -3.38 0.63
C ILE A 214 -18.86 -3.81 0.59
N THR A 215 -19.67 -3.32 1.51
CA THR A 215 -21.07 -3.77 1.66
C THR A 215 -22.03 -3.07 0.71
N THR A 216 -23.24 -3.61 0.57
CA THR A 216 -24.40 -2.97 -0.09
C THR A 216 -24.82 -1.63 0.54
N GLY A 217 -24.29 -1.25 1.72
CA GLY A 217 -24.47 0.09 2.28
C GLY A 217 -23.75 1.21 1.48
N ALA A 218 -22.78 0.84 0.65
CA ALA A 218 -22.08 1.75 -0.27
C ALA A 218 -23.00 2.25 -1.38
N ARG A 219 -23.09 3.59 -1.55
CA ARG A 219 -23.98 4.23 -2.54
C ARG A 219 -23.24 5.19 -3.45
N ASN A 220 -23.75 5.34 -4.67
CA ASN A 220 -23.31 6.39 -5.57
C ASN A 220 -23.82 7.78 -5.14
N VAL A 221 -23.39 8.83 -5.85
CA VAL A 221 -23.81 10.21 -5.57
C VAL A 221 -25.34 10.44 -5.69
N SER A 222 -26.03 9.62 -6.48
CA SER A 222 -27.49 9.66 -6.67
C SER A 222 -28.25 8.80 -5.64
N GLY A 223 -27.56 8.17 -4.69
CA GLY A 223 -28.15 7.35 -3.64
C GLY A 223 -28.41 5.88 -4.02
N THR A 224 -28.04 5.44 -5.23
CA THR A 224 -28.17 4.05 -5.66
C THR A 224 -27.11 3.18 -4.98
N ALA A 225 -27.54 2.10 -4.34
CA ALA A 225 -26.68 1.15 -3.63
C ALA A 225 -26.01 0.14 -4.58
N MET A 226 -24.92 -0.49 -4.12
CA MET A 226 -24.36 -1.68 -4.77
C MET A 226 -25.37 -2.85 -4.76
N ALA A 227 -25.29 -3.71 -5.77
CA ALA A 227 -26.18 -4.87 -5.89
C ALA A 227 -25.89 -5.95 -4.83
N ASN A 228 -24.61 -6.21 -4.59
CA ASN A 228 -24.11 -7.23 -3.67
C ASN A 228 -22.89 -6.69 -2.94
N ASP A 229 -22.57 -7.29 -1.79
CA ASP A 229 -21.30 -7.07 -1.13
C ASP A 229 -20.16 -7.51 -2.06
N TYR A 230 -19.10 -6.71 -2.11
CA TYR A 230 -17.87 -7.06 -2.82
C TYR A 230 -16.82 -7.51 -1.81
N VAL A 231 -16.40 -8.77 -1.92
CA VAL A 231 -15.44 -9.39 -1.01
C VAL A 231 -14.21 -9.84 -1.77
N TRP A 232 -13.03 -9.47 -1.29
CA TRP A 232 -11.77 -10.00 -1.79
C TRP A 232 -10.82 -10.28 -0.64
N LYS A 233 -9.79 -11.09 -0.93
CA LYS A 233 -8.75 -11.41 0.05
C LYS A 233 -7.36 -11.22 -0.51
N PHE A 234 -6.40 -11.01 0.37
CA PHE A 234 -4.99 -11.02 0.04
C PHE A 234 -4.19 -11.59 1.21
N THR A 235 -2.97 -12.06 0.93
CA THR A 235 -2.06 -12.61 1.94
C THR A 235 -0.85 -11.69 2.07
N THR A 236 -0.63 -11.18 3.28
CA THR A 236 0.61 -10.44 3.58
C THR A 236 1.80 -11.35 3.44
N PHE A 237 2.95 -10.77 3.06
CA PHE A 237 4.15 -11.56 2.91
C PHE A 237 4.48 -12.29 4.19
N ASN A 238 4.99 -13.50 4.00
CA ASN A 238 5.44 -14.34 5.08
C ASN A 238 6.92 -14.00 5.37
N LEU A 239 7.22 -13.59 6.61
CA LEU A 239 8.60 -13.38 7.06
C LEU A 239 9.42 -14.68 7.00
N VAL A 240 8.75 -15.83 6.96
CA VAL A 240 9.35 -17.16 6.82
C VAL A 240 8.89 -17.82 5.52
N ASN A 241 9.43 -17.41 4.36
CA ASN A 241 9.57 -18.27 3.16
C ASN A 241 10.40 -17.61 2.03
N SER A 242 11.59 -17.11 2.33
CA SER A 242 12.77 -17.68 1.67
C SER A 242 13.16 -18.89 2.54
N ASN A 243 13.50 -20.03 1.94
CA ASN A 243 14.14 -21.20 2.57
C ASN A 243 14.84 -20.79 3.88
N PRO A 244 14.55 -21.38 5.07
CA PRO A 244 15.20 -20.95 6.30
C PRO A 244 16.68 -20.83 5.99
N PRO A 245 17.27 -19.62 6.14
CA PRO A 245 18.68 -19.47 5.84
C PRO A 245 19.42 -20.59 6.59
N PRO A 246 20.45 -21.21 5.99
CA PRO A 246 21.24 -22.24 6.66
C PRO A 246 21.48 -21.80 8.09
N VAL A 247 21.40 -22.68 9.09
CA VAL A 247 21.57 -22.28 10.50
C VAL A 247 22.88 -21.50 10.64
N VAL A 248 22.76 -20.18 10.62
CA VAL A 248 23.89 -19.26 10.69
C VAL A 248 24.16 -19.12 12.16
N THR A 249 25.21 -19.80 12.63
CA THR A 249 25.69 -19.61 13.99
C THR A 249 27.07 -18.98 13.94
N THR A 250 27.35 -18.15 14.92
CA THR A 250 28.69 -17.72 15.28
C THR A 250 29.39 -18.77 16.15
N THR A 251 28.86 -20.00 16.22
CA THR A 251 29.44 -21.11 16.98
C THR A 251 30.85 -21.38 16.46
N GLY A 252 31.84 -21.27 17.35
CA GLY A 252 33.26 -21.38 17.00
C GLY A 252 33.92 -20.07 16.55
N LEU A 253 33.17 -19.02 16.21
CA LEU A 253 33.71 -17.68 15.95
C LEU A 253 33.87 -16.91 17.28
N GLY A 254 34.93 -17.24 18.00
CA GLY A 254 35.25 -16.66 19.32
C GLY A 254 35.84 -15.25 19.32
N PHE A 255 36.06 -14.67 18.14
CA PHE A 255 36.74 -13.38 17.99
C PHE A 255 35.77 -12.22 17.78
N GLY A 256 36.02 -11.12 18.49
CA GLY A 256 35.40 -9.83 18.23
C GLY A 256 36.00 -9.11 17.03
N VAL A 257 37.32 -9.26 16.88
CA VAL A 257 38.09 -8.69 15.77
C VAL A 257 39.00 -9.75 15.18
N PHE A 258 39.03 -9.85 13.85
CA PHE A 258 39.94 -10.77 13.17
C PHE A 258 40.60 -10.13 11.95
N GLY A 259 41.94 -10.10 11.92
CA GLY A 259 42.75 -9.38 10.93
C GLY A 259 43.42 -10.27 9.89
N GLY A 260 42.69 -11.20 9.28
CA GLY A 260 43.17 -12.06 8.19
C GLY A 260 44.62 -12.55 8.35
N ASN A 261 45.41 -12.45 7.28
CA ASN A 261 46.86 -12.70 7.30
C ASN A 261 47.70 -11.41 7.30
N ALA A 262 47.06 -10.24 7.39
CA ALA A 262 47.74 -8.93 7.36
C ALA A 262 47.79 -8.22 8.74
N GLY A 263 47.20 -8.82 9.78
CA GLY A 263 47.29 -8.34 11.16
C GLY A 263 46.23 -7.32 11.56
N ILE A 264 46.44 -6.69 12.72
CA ILE A 264 45.49 -5.77 13.34
C ILE A 264 46.25 -4.54 13.84
N THR A 265 45.81 -3.34 13.49
CA THR A 265 46.48 -2.10 13.89
C THR A 265 45.54 -1.22 14.69
N ASN A 266 45.98 -0.80 15.88
CA ASN A 266 45.38 0.27 16.65
C ASN A 266 46.29 1.51 16.68
N GLN A 267 45.70 2.67 16.43
CA GLN A 267 46.38 3.97 16.52
C GLN A 267 45.68 4.93 17.51
N GLY A 268 44.80 4.41 18.37
CA GLY A 268 44.09 5.18 19.39
C GLY A 268 44.46 4.80 20.82
N LEU A 269 44.20 5.71 21.75
CA LEU A 269 44.39 5.51 23.19
C LEU A 269 43.15 4.97 23.89
N LEU A 270 41.98 5.14 23.28
CA LEU A 270 40.68 4.81 23.88
C LEU A 270 40.06 3.55 23.27
N THR A 271 40.83 2.80 22.49
CA THR A 271 40.35 1.56 21.87
C THR A 271 40.17 0.47 22.93
N VAL A 272 39.00 -0.15 22.97
CA VAL A 272 38.69 -1.27 23.85
C VAL A 272 37.97 -2.35 23.06
N VAL A 273 38.50 -3.56 23.08
CA VAL A 273 37.81 -4.75 22.57
C VAL A 273 37.36 -5.58 23.76
N ASN A 274 36.05 -5.55 24.03
CA ASN A 274 35.38 -6.37 25.03
C ASN A 274 35.18 -7.80 24.48
N GLY A 275 36.29 -8.51 24.29
CA GLY A 275 36.37 -9.84 23.72
C GLY A 275 37.79 -10.17 23.25
N SER A 276 37.93 -11.23 22.44
CA SER A 276 39.22 -11.68 21.92
C SER A 276 39.49 -11.07 20.54
N ILE A 277 40.78 -10.87 20.21
CA ILE A 277 41.21 -10.56 18.84
C ILE A 277 42.12 -11.66 18.28
N GLY A 278 42.11 -11.85 16.96
CA GLY A 278 42.90 -12.89 16.31
C GLY A 278 43.42 -12.53 14.93
N THR A 279 44.54 -13.12 14.53
CA THR A 279 45.04 -13.07 13.15
C THR A 279 45.90 -14.30 12.89
N THR A 280 45.93 -14.77 11.64
CA THR A 280 46.90 -15.81 11.22
C THR A 280 48.26 -15.21 10.86
N ALA A 281 48.43 -13.89 11.00
CA ALA A 281 49.68 -13.20 10.81
C ALA A 281 50.63 -13.39 12.01
N ALA A 282 51.91 -13.09 11.78
CA ALA A 282 52.90 -12.98 12.85
C ALA A 282 52.47 -11.91 13.88
N SER A 283 52.82 -12.12 15.15
CA SER A 283 52.53 -11.20 16.25
C SER A 283 53.01 -9.76 16.00
N THR A 284 54.08 -9.58 15.23
CA THR A 284 54.64 -8.28 14.85
C THR A 284 53.72 -7.44 13.97
N LEU A 285 52.70 -8.05 13.36
CA LEU A 285 51.67 -7.37 12.58
C LEU A 285 50.43 -7.01 13.42
N VAL A 286 50.47 -7.28 14.73
CA VAL A 286 49.54 -6.69 15.70
C VAL A 286 50.23 -5.53 16.41
N THR A 287 49.60 -4.35 16.36
CA THR A 287 50.20 -3.11 16.89
C THR A 287 49.21 -2.27 17.70
N GLY A 288 49.72 -1.63 18.75
CA GLY A 288 48.97 -0.73 19.62
C GLY A 288 48.02 -1.40 20.60
N PHE A 289 48.27 -2.65 21.02
CA PHE A 289 47.38 -3.37 21.94
C PHE A 289 48.07 -3.96 23.17
N LEU A 290 47.37 -3.93 24.29
CA LEU A 290 47.65 -4.68 25.51
C LEU A 290 46.68 -5.85 25.63
N ASP A 291 47.21 -7.05 25.82
CA ASP A 291 46.43 -8.23 26.19
C ASP A 291 46.04 -8.13 27.67
N GLY A 292 44.75 -7.99 27.96
CA GLY A 292 44.23 -7.89 29.32
C GLY A 292 44.27 -9.20 30.12
N THR A 293 44.54 -10.34 29.48
CA THR A 293 44.61 -11.65 30.13
C THR A 293 46.04 -12.03 30.52
N SER A 294 47.01 -11.79 29.63
CA SER A 294 48.42 -12.12 29.87
C SER A 294 49.28 -10.92 30.28
N GLY A 295 48.82 -9.69 30.01
CA GLY A 295 49.63 -8.48 30.16
C GLY A 295 50.61 -8.25 29.01
N ASP A 296 50.58 -9.06 27.95
CA ASP A 296 51.48 -8.94 26.81
C ASP A 296 51.20 -7.67 26.00
N GLY A 297 52.26 -6.91 25.70
CA GLY A 297 52.20 -5.72 24.84
C GLY A 297 52.54 -6.03 23.39
N TYR A 298 51.71 -5.55 22.46
CA TYR A 298 51.88 -5.68 21.02
C TYR A 298 52.16 -4.30 20.42
N THR A 299 53.45 -3.93 20.33
CA THR A 299 53.93 -2.63 19.78
C THR A 299 53.15 -1.42 20.33
N ILE A 300 53.07 -1.32 21.67
CA ILE A 300 52.43 -0.22 22.39
C ILE A 300 53.35 1.00 22.41
N THR A 301 52.77 2.19 22.23
CA THR A 301 53.46 3.48 22.36
C THR A 301 52.62 4.44 23.20
N PRO A 302 53.14 5.61 23.60
CA PRO A 302 52.34 6.64 24.24
C PRO A 302 51.18 7.18 23.39
N LEU A 303 51.11 6.85 22.10
CA LEU A 303 50.07 7.29 21.15
C LEU A 303 49.11 6.16 20.76
N ASN A 304 49.36 4.91 21.18
CA ASN A 304 48.45 3.78 20.94
C ASN A 304 48.52 2.74 22.07
N ASN A 305 47.40 2.53 22.76
CA ASN A 305 47.35 1.62 23.89
C ASN A 305 45.94 1.03 24.08
N GLY A 306 45.47 0.32 23.06
CA GLY A 306 44.16 -0.31 23.09
C GLY A 306 44.14 -1.53 24.00
N LEU A 307 43.03 -1.75 24.70
CA LEU A 307 42.86 -2.90 25.59
C LEU A 307 42.06 -4.01 24.92
N VAL A 308 42.52 -5.26 25.03
CA VAL A 308 41.75 -6.45 24.63
C VAL A 308 41.44 -7.28 25.87
N THR A 309 40.17 -7.42 26.23
CA THR A 309 39.80 -7.99 27.54
C THR A 309 39.90 -9.51 27.61
N ASN A 310 39.85 -10.23 26.48
CA ASN A 310 39.79 -11.70 26.46
C ASN A 310 40.86 -12.34 25.56
N GLY A 311 42.05 -11.74 25.48
CA GLY A 311 43.22 -12.35 24.86
C GLY A 311 43.47 -12.00 23.39
N ILE A 312 44.75 -12.03 23.02
CA ILE A 312 45.27 -11.76 21.68
C ILE A 312 45.92 -13.03 21.12
N TYR A 313 45.42 -13.48 19.96
CA TYR A 313 45.79 -14.77 19.35
C TYR A 313 46.45 -14.55 17.98
N THR A 314 47.76 -14.79 17.90
CA THR A 314 48.58 -14.55 16.72
C THR A 314 49.61 -15.66 16.54
N ASP A 315 50.21 -15.73 15.35
CA ASP A 315 51.38 -16.58 15.13
C ASP A 315 52.64 -16.01 15.80
N ALA A 316 53.66 -16.86 15.90
CA ALA A 316 55.00 -16.51 16.35
C ALA A 316 55.56 -15.29 15.57
N PRO A 317 56.53 -14.53 16.13
CA PRO A 317 57.24 -14.76 17.40
C PRO A 317 56.43 -14.35 18.65
N ALA A 318 57.03 -14.45 19.84
CA ALA A 318 56.43 -13.93 21.08
C ALA A 318 55.98 -12.47 20.91
N PRO A 319 54.81 -12.06 21.46
CA PRO A 319 53.97 -12.83 22.40
C PRO A 319 53.04 -13.88 21.76
N GLY A 320 53.08 -14.02 20.43
CA GLY A 320 52.43 -15.11 19.70
C GLY A 320 53.18 -16.44 19.86
N ASN A 321 52.49 -17.54 19.55
CA ASN A 321 53.05 -18.89 19.60
C ASN A 321 52.16 -19.87 18.82
N ALA A 322 52.62 -21.11 18.64
CA ALA A 322 51.90 -22.12 17.87
C ALA A 322 50.48 -22.43 18.39
N ASN A 323 50.25 -22.39 19.71
CA ASN A 323 48.92 -22.63 20.27
C ASN A 323 47.96 -21.47 19.95
N LYS A 324 48.44 -20.22 20.13
CA LYS A 324 47.69 -19.01 19.74
C LYS A 324 47.40 -19.01 18.23
N ALA A 325 48.36 -19.42 17.41
CA ALA A 325 48.21 -19.57 15.96
C ALA A 325 47.12 -20.60 15.60
N ALA A 326 47.09 -21.76 16.26
CA ALA A 326 46.09 -22.80 16.04
C ALA A 326 44.67 -22.30 16.38
N THR A 327 44.51 -21.57 17.49
CA THR A 327 43.23 -20.93 17.85
C THR A 327 42.81 -19.88 16.81
N ALA A 328 43.73 -19.03 16.36
CA ALA A 328 43.46 -18.04 15.33
C ALA A 328 43.03 -18.70 14.00
N LEU A 329 43.69 -19.79 13.59
CA LEU A 329 43.33 -20.55 12.38
C LEU A 329 41.91 -21.16 12.49
N ALA A 330 41.55 -21.71 13.66
CA ALA A 330 40.20 -22.21 13.89
C ALA A 330 39.15 -21.10 13.76
N GLY A 331 39.44 -19.91 14.30
CA GLY A 331 38.60 -18.73 14.15
C GLY A 331 38.43 -18.27 12.70
N LEU A 332 39.52 -18.25 11.92
CA LEU A 332 39.46 -17.91 10.50
C LEU A 332 38.58 -18.90 9.71
N ASN A 333 38.69 -20.20 10.01
CA ASN A 333 37.87 -21.22 9.37
C ASN A 333 36.38 -21.04 9.73
N ALA A 334 36.06 -20.74 10.99
CA ALA A 334 34.71 -20.40 11.41
C ALA A 334 34.19 -19.13 10.71
N ALA A 335 35.02 -18.10 10.57
CA ALA A 335 34.69 -16.86 9.86
C ALA A 335 34.39 -17.12 8.37
N ARG A 336 35.17 -17.96 7.70
CA ARG A 336 34.95 -18.36 6.30
C ARG A 336 33.65 -19.14 6.13
N ALA A 337 33.38 -20.08 7.04
CA ALA A 337 32.13 -20.83 7.03
C ALA A 337 30.92 -19.90 7.21
N LEU A 338 31.02 -18.95 8.15
CA LEU A 338 30.00 -17.92 8.35
C LEU A 338 29.81 -17.08 7.08
N TYR A 339 30.88 -16.53 6.51
CA TYR A 339 30.84 -15.71 5.29
C TYR A 339 30.16 -16.43 4.12
N LEU A 340 30.48 -17.70 3.90
CA LEU A 340 29.86 -18.52 2.86
C LEU A 340 28.35 -18.72 3.14
N SER A 341 27.99 -19.03 4.38
CA SER A 341 26.59 -19.29 4.79
C SER A 341 25.66 -18.08 4.60
N ILE A 342 26.21 -16.85 4.70
CA ILE A 342 25.46 -15.59 4.51
C ILE A 342 25.64 -14.99 3.11
N SER A 343 26.33 -15.66 2.20
CA SER A 343 26.56 -15.17 0.84
C SER A 343 25.27 -15.15 0.00
N PRO A 344 25.17 -14.28 -1.03
CA PRO A 344 24.03 -14.28 -1.95
C PRO A 344 23.72 -15.64 -2.59
N ALA A 345 24.73 -16.50 -2.75
CA ALA A 345 24.58 -17.82 -3.34
C ALA A 345 23.90 -18.81 -2.39
N GLN A 346 24.22 -18.76 -1.10
CA GLN A 346 23.66 -19.65 -0.08
C GLN A 346 22.38 -19.08 0.56
N MET A 347 22.22 -17.76 0.49
CA MET A 347 21.11 -17.03 1.07
C MET A 347 20.59 -16.00 0.07
N PRO A 348 19.86 -16.44 -0.98
CA PRO A 348 19.28 -15.52 -1.95
C PRO A 348 18.17 -14.67 -1.31
N ASN A 349 18.05 -13.42 -1.77
CA ASN A 349 16.95 -12.54 -1.38
C ASN A 349 15.63 -12.93 -2.08
N LEU A 350 14.53 -12.24 -1.73
CA LEU A 350 13.19 -12.48 -2.28
C LEU A 350 12.93 -11.88 -3.69
N GLY A 351 13.90 -11.21 -4.30
CA GLY A 351 13.81 -10.64 -5.64
C GLY A 351 12.87 -9.43 -5.78
N VAL A 352 12.29 -8.95 -4.67
CA VAL A 352 11.32 -7.85 -4.65
C VAL A 352 11.76 -6.72 -3.72
N ALA A 353 11.29 -5.50 -3.96
CA ALA A 353 11.49 -4.39 -3.04
C ALA A 353 10.81 -4.67 -1.68
N PRO A 354 11.37 -4.21 -0.55
CA PRO A 354 12.61 -3.44 -0.41
C PRO A 354 13.89 -4.30 -0.31
N PHE A 355 13.82 -5.62 -0.51
CA PHE A 355 14.95 -6.54 -0.31
C PHE A 355 16.04 -6.43 -1.39
N VAL A 356 15.67 -5.97 -2.58
CA VAL A 356 16.60 -5.69 -3.67
C VAL A 356 16.96 -4.22 -3.70
N ASN A 357 18.25 -3.93 -3.53
CA ASN A 357 18.87 -2.60 -3.60
C ASN A 357 18.08 -1.50 -2.85
N PRO A 358 17.75 -1.70 -1.55
CA PRO A 358 17.02 -0.70 -0.75
C PRO A 358 17.72 0.66 -0.80
N GLY A 359 16.92 1.73 -0.98
CA GLY A 359 17.44 3.10 -1.09
C GLY A 359 18.50 3.29 -2.19
N ALA A 360 18.47 2.44 -3.23
CA ALA A 360 19.50 2.37 -4.27
C ALA A 360 20.92 2.13 -3.73
N GLY A 361 21.05 1.43 -2.59
CA GLY A 361 22.31 1.16 -1.90
C GLY A 361 22.61 2.13 -0.75
N GLU A 362 21.85 3.21 -0.59
CA GLU A 362 21.90 4.08 0.60
C GLU A 362 20.85 3.63 1.61
N LEU A 363 21.30 3.13 2.76
CA LEU A 363 20.45 2.64 3.85
C LEU A 363 20.20 3.70 4.93
N GLY A 364 20.97 4.80 4.94
CA GLY A 364 20.76 5.90 5.86
C GLY A 364 19.37 6.50 5.73
N GLY A 365 18.71 6.72 6.87
CA GLY A 365 17.34 7.22 6.93
C GLY A 365 16.26 6.16 6.70
N LEU A 366 16.62 4.91 6.37
CA LEU A 366 15.65 3.82 6.22
C LEU A 366 15.30 3.18 7.56
N SER A 367 14.09 2.64 7.64
CA SER A 367 13.65 1.70 8.68
C SER A 367 13.34 0.35 8.05
N LEU A 368 14.19 -0.64 8.29
CA LEU A 368 14.14 -1.94 7.63
C LEU A 368 13.63 -3.05 8.57
N ALA A 369 12.63 -3.80 8.09
CA ALA A 369 12.13 -5.01 8.74
C ALA A 369 13.15 -6.16 8.65
N PRO A 370 12.97 -7.27 9.37
CA PRO A 370 13.88 -8.42 9.29
C PRO A 370 13.88 -9.01 7.87
N GLY A 371 15.04 -9.50 7.40
CA GLY A 371 15.16 -10.08 6.06
C GLY A 371 16.56 -10.09 5.47
N VAL A 372 16.64 -10.53 4.21
CA VAL A 372 17.86 -10.61 3.40
C VAL A 372 17.85 -9.49 2.36
N TYR A 373 18.85 -8.62 2.41
CA TYR A 373 18.98 -7.42 1.59
C TYR A 373 20.23 -7.50 0.74
N THR A 374 20.13 -7.26 -0.57
CA THR A 374 21.29 -7.21 -1.47
C THR A 374 21.49 -5.83 -2.06
N ALA A 375 22.72 -5.37 -2.12
CA ALA A 375 23.09 -4.21 -2.92
C ALA A 375 23.32 -4.60 -4.39
N SER A 376 23.13 -3.66 -5.31
CA SER A 376 23.62 -3.82 -6.68
C SER A 376 25.16 -3.82 -6.75
N SER A 377 25.81 -3.13 -5.81
CA SER A 377 27.27 -3.09 -5.69
C SER A 377 27.70 -2.93 -4.23
N SER A 378 27.30 -1.85 -3.57
CA SER A 378 27.76 -1.49 -2.23
C SER A 378 26.62 -0.96 -1.39
N PHE A 379 26.75 -1.04 -0.07
CA PHE A 379 25.87 -0.34 0.86
C PHE A 379 26.57 0.88 1.46
N LYS A 380 25.80 1.95 1.64
CA LYS A 380 26.19 3.17 2.32
C LYS A 380 25.18 3.50 3.41
N ILE A 381 25.65 4.05 4.52
CA ILE A 381 24.84 4.61 5.61
C ILE A 381 25.44 5.98 5.89
N THR A 382 25.13 6.94 5.04
CA THR A 382 25.72 8.29 5.07
C THR A 382 24.68 9.38 5.19
N ASN A 383 23.42 9.09 4.84
CA ASN A 383 22.32 10.04 4.93
C ASN A 383 21.45 9.82 6.19
N GLY A 384 22.10 9.87 7.36
CA GLY A 384 21.46 9.61 8.64
C GLY A 384 21.49 8.14 9.08
N ASN A 385 20.79 7.84 10.17
CA ASN A 385 20.85 6.52 10.80
C ASN A 385 20.01 5.48 10.06
N LEU A 386 20.49 4.24 10.02
CA LEU A 386 19.69 3.08 9.65
C LEU A 386 18.96 2.55 10.90
N THR A 387 17.65 2.37 10.79
CA THR A 387 16.83 1.78 11.85
C THR A 387 16.46 0.33 11.50
N LEU A 388 16.74 -0.61 12.39
CA LEU A 388 16.32 -2.01 12.29
C LEU A 388 15.04 -2.22 13.11
N ASN A 389 13.93 -2.47 12.44
CA ASN A 389 12.63 -2.64 13.07
C ASN A 389 12.35 -4.14 13.26
N ALA A 390 12.50 -4.63 14.48
CA ALA A 390 12.24 -6.02 14.86
C ALA A 390 10.77 -6.45 14.75
N GLN A 391 9.84 -5.51 14.59
CA GLN A 391 8.39 -5.77 14.53
C GLN A 391 7.86 -6.57 15.73
N GLY A 392 8.50 -6.40 16.89
CA GLY A 392 8.16 -7.09 18.14
C GLY A 392 8.88 -8.43 18.36
N ASP A 393 9.69 -8.91 17.41
CA ASP A 393 10.45 -10.15 17.55
C ASP A 393 11.91 -9.89 18.02
N PRO A 394 12.27 -10.17 19.28
CA PRO A 394 13.65 -10.00 19.75
C PRO A 394 14.67 -10.91 19.04
N ASN A 395 14.21 -11.97 18.38
CA ASN A 395 15.04 -12.90 17.61
C ASN A 395 15.07 -12.60 16.11
N ALA A 396 14.50 -11.48 15.69
CA ALA A 396 14.53 -10.99 14.33
C ALA A 396 15.96 -10.97 13.75
N LYS A 397 16.11 -11.34 12.47
CA LYS A 397 17.40 -11.43 11.78
C LYS A 397 17.48 -10.53 10.56
N TRP A 398 18.66 -9.95 10.34
CA TRP A 398 18.98 -9.13 9.18
C TRP A 398 20.26 -9.63 8.53
N TYR A 399 20.22 -9.77 7.21
CA TYR A 399 21.36 -10.13 6.40
C TYR A 399 21.54 -9.08 5.32
N PHE A 400 22.66 -8.37 5.34
CA PHE A 400 23.02 -7.37 4.36
C PHE A 400 24.16 -7.91 3.50
N GLN A 401 23.92 -8.03 2.21
CA GLN A 401 24.86 -8.57 1.24
C GLN A 401 25.31 -7.47 0.29
N ALA A 402 26.52 -6.96 0.52
CA ALA A 402 27.19 -6.01 -0.34
C ALA A 402 28.26 -6.73 -1.19
N PRO A 403 28.07 -6.86 -2.52
CA PRO A 403 29.06 -7.48 -3.41
C PRO A 403 30.44 -6.81 -3.38
N SER A 404 30.51 -5.52 -3.05
CA SER A 404 31.75 -4.75 -2.95
C SER A 404 31.93 -4.18 -1.54
N THR A 405 31.52 -2.94 -1.28
CA THR A 405 31.88 -2.23 -0.04
C THR A 405 30.70 -1.98 0.89
N LEU A 406 31.01 -1.78 2.17
CA LEU A 406 30.11 -1.18 3.16
C LEU A 406 30.75 0.12 3.67
N THR A 407 30.02 1.23 3.60
CA THR A 407 30.45 2.51 4.18
C THR A 407 29.41 2.98 5.20
N VAL A 408 29.82 3.26 6.43
CA VAL A 408 28.97 3.86 7.47
C VAL A 408 29.61 5.16 7.90
N GLY A 409 28.86 6.26 7.86
CA GLY A 409 29.38 7.61 8.08
C GLY A 409 30.34 8.06 6.97
N ASP A 410 30.52 9.38 6.89
CA ASP A 410 31.45 10.02 5.96
C ASP A 410 32.26 11.12 6.70
N SER A 411 32.03 12.38 6.37
CA SER A 411 32.40 13.56 7.14
C SER A 411 31.71 13.64 8.51
N ALA A 412 30.55 12.98 8.67
CA ALA A 412 29.83 12.86 9.93
C ALA A 412 29.55 11.38 10.29
N PRO A 413 29.49 11.02 11.58
CA PRO A 413 29.13 9.67 11.98
C PRO A 413 27.68 9.35 11.64
N SER A 414 27.43 8.10 11.27
CA SER A 414 26.09 7.52 11.18
C SER A 414 25.99 6.30 12.08
N SER A 415 24.75 5.91 12.41
CA SER A 415 24.49 4.78 13.28
C SER A 415 23.52 3.77 12.69
N VAL A 416 23.69 2.51 13.09
CA VAL A 416 22.71 1.44 12.95
C VAL A 416 22.09 1.20 14.32
N VAL A 417 20.77 1.33 14.43
CA VAL A 417 20.05 1.25 15.71
C VAL A 417 18.85 0.32 15.61
N PHE A 418 18.52 -0.37 16.70
CA PHE A 418 17.25 -1.08 16.81
C PHE A 418 16.12 -0.12 17.16
N LEU A 419 14.98 -0.25 16.48
CA LEU A 419 13.78 0.51 16.83
C LEU A 419 13.35 0.15 18.26
N ASN A 420 13.21 1.15 19.12
CA ASN A 420 12.86 1.01 20.53
C ASN A 420 13.82 0.10 21.34
N GLY A 421 15.04 -0.12 20.86
CA GLY A 421 16.02 -1.00 21.50
C GLY A 421 15.68 -2.49 21.42
N VAL A 422 14.67 -2.89 20.64
CA VAL A 422 14.27 -4.30 20.49
C VAL A 422 15.08 -4.94 19.37
N GLY A 423 16.03 -5.80 19.74
CA GLY A 423 16.82 -6.60 18.81
C GLY A 423 18.10 -7.14 19.43
N ASN A 424 18.76 -8.07 18.72
CA ASN A 424 20.00 -8.69 19.17
C ASN A 424 21.10 -8.47 18.12
N PRO A 425 22.24 -7.84 18.47
CA PRO A 425 23.37 -7.68 17.55
C PRO A 425 23.90 -8.98 16.94
N ASN A 426 23.76 -10.13 17.62
CA ASN A 426 24.12 -11.44 17.06
C ASN A 426 23.30 -11.82 15.83
N ASN A 427 22.12 -11.23 15.66
CA ASN A 427 21.19 -11.55 14.57
C ASN A 427 21.33 -10.60 13.36
N VAL A 428 22.32 -9.72 13.36
CA VAL A 428 22.59 -8.80 12.25
C VAL A 428 23.91 -9.20 11.60
N TYR A 429 23.89 -9.42 10.28
CA TYR A 429 25.05 -9.89 9.52
C TYR A 429 25.30 -9.00 8.31
N TRP A 430 26.57 -8.67 8.09
CA TRP A 430 27.04 -7.90 6.95
C TRP A 430 28.06 -8.73 6.16
N TYR A 431 27.62 -9.27 5.03
CA TYR A 431 28.49 -9.86 4.01
C TYR A 431 29.06 -8.72 3.16
N VAL A 432 30.39 -8.58 3.14
CA VAL A 432 31.07 -7.51 2.40
C VAL A 432 32.14 -8.11 1.49
N GLY A 433 31.93 -8.00 0.18
CA GLY A 433 32.77 -8.63 -0.83
C GLY A 433 34.20 -8.10 -0.91
N THR A 434 34.43 -6.86 -0.48
CA THR A 434 35.76 -6.26 -0.37
C THR A 434 35.96 -5.68 1.04
N ALA A 435 35.88 -4.36 1.21
CA ALA A 435 36.22 -3.68 2.46
C ALA A 435 35.02 -2.98 3.10
N ALA A 436 35.02 -2.93 4.44
CA ALA A 436 34.08 -2.16 5.23
C ALA A 436 34.78 -0.96 5.90
N VAL A 437 34.21 0.23 5.78
CA VAL A 437 34.69 1.46 6.43
C VAL A 437 33.58 1.99 7.33
N ILE A 438 33.84 2.05 8.63
CA ILE A 438 32.87 2.39 9.65
C ILE A 438 33.33 3.66 10.38
N ASN A 439 32.52 4.71 10.26
CA ASN A 439 32.66 6.04 10.83
C ASN A 439 34.11 6.52 10.76
N TYR A 440 34.60 6.73 9.54
CA TYR A 440 35.98 7.14 9.27
C TYR A 440 36.35 8.45 10.00
N ALA A 441 35.39 9.36 10.16
CA ALA A 441 35.51 10.61 10.94
C ALA A 441 35.37 10.45 12.47
N GLY A 442 35.16 9.23 12.99
CA GLY A 442 34.94 8.97 14.42
C GLY A 442 33.48 9.12 14.86
N GLY A 443 33.12 8.50 15.98
CA GLY A 443 31.77 8.55 16.57
C GLY A 443 30.79 7.51 16.00
N GLY A 444 29.54 7.59 16.45
CA GLY A 444 28.43 6.74 15.97
C GLY A 444 28.45 5.30 16.47
N VAL A 445 27.37 4.56 16.18
CA VAL A 445 27.16 3.19 16.64
C VAL A 445 26.89 2.26 15.47
N MET A 446 27.69 1.22 15.32
CA MET A 446 27.47 0.13 14.38
C MET A 446 26.92 -1.10 15.10
N VAL A 447 25.98 -1.80 14.47
CA VAL A 447 25.37 -3.03 14.98
C VAL A 447 25.55 -4.17 13.99
N GLY A 448 26.00 -5.31 14.50
CA GLY A 448 26.06 -6.57 13.76
C GLY A 448 27.45 -7.10 13.49
N ASN A 449 27.48 -8.27 12.87
CA ASN A 449 28.68 -9.02 12.55
C ASN A 449 29.12 -8.66 11.13
N ILE A 450 30.21 -7.90 11.03
CA ILE A 450 30.82 -7.52 9.76
C ILE A 450 31.82 -8.60 9.37
N ILE A 451 31.61 -9.24 8.23
CA ILE A 451 32.55 -10.19 7.64
C ILE A 451 32.90 -9.69 6.24
N ALA A 452 34.10 -9.13 6.14
CA ALA A 452 34.65 -8.53 4.94
C ALA A 452 35.78 -9.39 4.37
N ASN A 453 35.87 -9.50 3.05
CA ASN A 453 36.94 -10.26 2.43
C ASN A 453 38.31 -9.54 2.52
N SER A 454 38.32 -8.22 2.35
CA SER A 454 39.51 -7.40 2.06
C SER A 454 39.77 -6.27 3.05
N GLY A 455 39.20 -6.33 4.26
CA GLY A 455 39.57 -5.44 5.36
C GLY A 455 38.39 -4.76 6.04
N VAL A 456 38.62 -4.34 7.29
CA VAL A 456 37.68 -3.51 8.05
C VAL A 456 38.43 -2.33 8.66
N THR A 457 37.91 -1.12 8.48
CA THR A 457 38.45 0.11 9.08
C THR A 457 37.40 0.73 9.98
N LEU A 458 37.71 0.91 11.27
CA LEU A 458 36.87 1.59 12.25
C LEU A 458 37.57 2.86 12.68
N SER A 459 37.09 3.99 12.17
CA SER A 459 37.73 5.30 12.32
C SER A 459 39.14 5.40 11.74
N SER A 460 39.48 6.63 11.35
CA SER A 460 40.78 6.93 10.75
C SER A 460 41.84 7.32 11.77
N PRO A 461 43.13 7.16 11.44
CA PRO A 461 44.26 7.69 12.21
C PRO A 461 44.15 9.16 12.62
N ALA A 462 43.48 9.98 11.81
CA ALA A 462 43.24 11.39 12.09
C ALA A 462 42.40 11.62 13.37
N ASN A 463 41.70 10.58 13.86
CA ASN A 463 40.90 10.65 15.08
C ASN A 463 41.64 10.21 16.35
N SER A 464 42.94 9.94 16.28
CA SER A 464 43.73 9.52 17.46
C SER A 464 43.66 10.52 18.63
N THR A 465 43.50 11.81 18.34
CA THR A 465 43.32 12.90 19.32
C THR A 465 41.85 13.28 19.57
N ASN A 466 40.91 12.71 18.82
CA ASN A 466 39.48 12.97 18.95
C ASN A 466 38.87 12.01 19.98
N PRO A 467 38.19 12.51 21.04
CA PRO A 467 37.58 11.64 22.04
C PRO A 467 36.30 10.95 21.56
N LEU A 468 35.77 11.26 20.37
CA LEU A 468 34.56 10.64 19.84
C LEU A 468 34.81 9.17 19.48
N LEU A 469 34.21 8.27 20.27
CA LEU A 469 34.38 6.84 20.12
C LEU A 469 33.44 6.27 19.06
N THR A 470 33.98 5.48 18.13
CA THR A 470 33.17 4.59 17.30
C THR A 470 32.83 3.35 18.11
N VAL A 471 31.54 3.04 18.23
CA VAL A 471 31.08 1.86 18.97
C VAL A 471 30.60 0.80 17.98
N LEU A 472 31.12 -0.42 18.10
CA LEU A 472 30.64 -1.59 17.37
C LEU A 472 30.03 -2.59 18.36
N ASN A 473 28.72 -2.78 18.30
CA ASN A 473 28.03 -3.87 18.98
C ASN A 473 27.96 -5.06 18.01
N GLY A 474 28.94 -5.95 18.07
CA GLY A 474 29.10 -7.02 17.08
C GLY A 474 30.55 -7.43 16.87
N ARG A 475 30.91 -7.71 15.61
CA ARG A 475 32.22 -8.24 15.22
C ARG A 475 32.77 -7.53 13.99
N ALA A 476 34.09 -7.38 13.93
CA ALA A 476 34.83 -6.82 12.79
C ALA A 476 35.82 -7.85 12.26
N ILE A 477 35.43 -8.58 11.22
CA ILE A 477 36.16 -9.72 10.70
C ILE A 477 36.63 -9.41 9.28
N SER A 478 37.94 -9.48 9.06
CA SER A 478 38.56 -9.50 7.74
C SER A 478 39.13 -10.89 7.46
N LEU A 479 38.76 -11.49 6.33
CA LEU A 479 39.17 -12.84 5.97
C LEU A 479 40.60 -12.90 5.40
N VAL A 480 41.04 -11.85 4.73
CA VAL A 480 42.36 -11.79 4.07
C VAL A 480 43.18 -10.62 4.61
N ALA A 481 42.66 -9.40 4.53
CA ALA A 481 43.43 -8.21 4.88
C ALA A 481 43.35 -7.85 6.38
N SER A 482 43.84 -6.66 6.74
CA SER A 482 43.92 -6.21 8.13
C SER A 482 42.60 -5.65 8.65
N VAL A 483 42.52 -5.55 9.98
CA VAL A 483 41.56 -4.66 10.64
C VAL A 483 42.32 -3.48 11.24
N THR A 484 41.84 -2.27 10.97
CA THR A 484 42.43 -1.03 11.51
C THR A 484 41.41 -0.29 12.36
N MET A 485 41.83 0.18 13.53
CA MET A 485 40.94 0.82 14.50
C MET A 485 41.61 2.01 15.19
N VAL A 486 40.81 3.01 15.53
CA VAL A 486 41.23 4.17 16.30
C VAL A 486 40.11 4.57 17.25
N ASN A 487 40.41 4.70 18.54
CA ASN A 487 39.47 5.13 19.58
C ASN A 487 38.09 4.43 19.43
N THR A 488 38.12 3.10 19.31
CA THR A 488 36.94 2.28 19.00
C THR A 488 36.59 1.34 20.16
N ILE A 489 35.31 1.25 20.52
CA ILE A 489 34.81 0.24 21.44
C ILE A 489 34.16 -0.89 20.64
N VAL A 490 34.64 -2.12 20.79
CA VAL A 490 34.02 -3.32 20.22
C VAL A 490 33.39 -4.14 21.35
N ASN A 491 32.06 -4.18 21.40
CA ASN A 491 31.27 -4.99 22.31
C ASN A 491 30.91 -6.31 21.63
N VAL A 492 31.65 -7.36 21.94
CA VAL A 492 31.43 -8.69 21.34
C VAL A 492 30.21 -9.32 22.02
N PRO A 493 29.17 -9.69 21.27
CA PRO A 493 28.00 -10.29 21.89
C PRO A 493 28.30 -11.73 22.34
N THR A 494 27.79 -12.12 23.51
CA THR A 494 27.84 -13.50 23.99
C THR A 494 27.03 -14.41 23.06
N ASN A 495 27.60 -15.54 22.64
CA ASN A 495 26.92 -16.51 21.78
C ASN A 495 25.72 -17.17 22.45
#